data_AF-A0A532DCI9-F1
#
_entry.id   AF-A0A532DCI9-F1
#
_cell.length_a   1.000
_cell.length_b   1.000
_cell.length_c   1.000
_cell.angle_alpha   90.00
_cell.angle_beta   90.00
_cell.angle_gamma   90.00
#
_symmetry.space_group_name_H-M   'P 1'
#
loop_
_entity.id
_entity.type
_entity.pdbx_description
1 polymer ?
#
loop_
_entity_poly.entity_id
_entity_poly.type
_entity_poly.pdbx_seq_one_letter_code
_entity_poly.pdbx_strand_id
1 'polypeptide(L)'
;MSDSAASVIFLGEGIKGRFCAEDQPEGGKTGFVHFHRARTPSGETGQGAHGHGGAKGEDGYWLRHFAVAEFDMMGKHFTPGIVMDFMPTTPPTCGS
;
A
#
# COMPACT_ATOMS: atom_id res chain seq x y z
N MET A 1 -4.21 23.86 10.81
CA MET A 1 -3.06 24.70 10.44
C MET A 1 -2.01 23.76 9.88
N SER A 2 -1.55 23.95 8.64
CA SER A 2 -0.43 23.16 8.11
C SER A 2 0.88 23.66 8.71
N ASP A 3 1.79 22.76 9.04
CA ASP A 3 3.15 23.12 9.44
C ASP A 3 3.93 23.61 8.22
N SER A 4 4.41 24.85 8.24
CA SER A 4 5.19 25.44 7.15
C SER A 4 6.57 24.81 6.98
N ALA A 5 7.05 24.04 7.95
CA ALA A 5 8.29 23.27 7.85
C ALA A 5 8.06 21.85 7.31
N ALA A 6 6.81 21.40 7.15
CA ALA A 6 6.52 20.07 6.63
C ALA A 6 7.00 19.94 5.18
N SER A 7 7.68 18.83 4.91
CA SER A 7 8.15 18.46 3.57
C SER A 7 7.51 17.15 3.15
N VAL A 8 7.12 17.05 1.87
CA VAL A 8 6.63 15.80 1.30
C VAL A 8 7.82 14.86 1.13
N ILE A 9 7.76 13.68 1.73
CA ILE A 9 8.79 12.63 1.61
C ILE A 9 8.30 11.39 0.84
N PHE A 10 6.98 11.18 0.83
CA PHE A 10 6.33 10.08 0.12
C PHE A 10 5.10 10.57 -0.64
N LEU A 11 4.92 10.05 -1.85
CA LEU A 11 3.67 10.10 -2.60
C LEU A 11 3.13 8.68 -2.77
N GLY A 12 1.81 8.53 -2.68
CA GLY A 12 1.12 7.27 -2.94
C GLY A 12 0.24 7.40 -4.18
N GLU A 13 0.24 6.37 -5.02
CA GLU A 13 -0.73 6.19 -6.09
C GLU A 13 -1.56 4.95 -5.80
N GLY A 14 -2.88 5.06 -5.97
CA GLY A 14 -3.81 3.97 -5.72
C GLY A 14 -4.65 3.63 -6.96
N ILE A 15 -4.75 2.34 -7.26
CA ILE A 15 -5.65 1.79 -8.27
C ILE A 15 -6.69 0.94 -7.56
N LYS A 16 -7.97 1.21 -7.83
CA LYS A 16 -9.07 0.43 -7.27
C LYS A 16 -9.01 -1.01 -7.77
N GLY A 17 -9.21 -1.97 -6.88
CA GLY A 17 -9.26 -3.39 -7.20
C GLY A 17 -9.74 -4.20 -6.00
N ARG A 18 -9.59 -5.52 -6.08
CA ARG A 18 -9.90 -6.48 -5.03
C ARG A 18 -8.62 -7.10 -4.48
N PHE A 19 -8.71 -7.60 -3.25
CA PHE A 19 -7.61 -8.36 -2.64
C PHE A 19 -7.53 -9.78 -3.23
N CYS A 20 -7.02 -9.83 -4.46
CA CYS A 20 -6.82 -11.01 -5.29
C CYS A 20 -5.49 -10.87 -6.05
N ALA A 21 -4.73 -11.96 -6.19
CA ALA A 21 -3.47 -11.94 -6.94
C ALA A 21 -3.67 -11.55 -8.41
N GLU A 22 -4.80 -11.93 -8.99
CA GLU A 22 -5.17 -11.64 -10.38
C GLU A 22 -5.54 -10.17 -10.61
N ASP A 23 -5.92 -9.45 -9.55
CA ASP A 23 -6.34 -8.06 -9.61
C ASP A 23 -5.22 -7.10 -9.18
N GLN A 24 -4.06 -7.64 -8.76
CA GLN A 24 -2.87 -6.86 -8.47
C GLN A 24 -2.26 -6.35 -9.79
N PRO A 25 -2.13 -5.03 -10.00
CA PRO A 25 -1.64 -4.47 -11.26
C PRO A 25 -0.27 -5.06 -11.66
N GLU A 26 -0.22 -5.68 -12.83
CA GLU A 26 0.96 -6.36 -13.39
C GLU A 26 1.64 -7.37 -12.43
N GLY A 27 0.88 -7.92 -11.47
CA GLY A 27 1.41 -8.79 -10.43
C GLY A 27 2.42 -8.09 -9.51
N GLY A 28 2.27 -6.78 -9.32
CA GLY A 28 3.14 -5.97 -8.45
C GLY A 28 4.45 -5.52 -9.09
N LYS A 29 4.75 -5.93 -10.34
CA LYS A 29 6.00 -5.60 -11.04
C LYS A 29 6.23 -4.11 -11.28
N THR A 30 5.17 -3.31 -11.20
CA THR A 30 5.23 -1.85 -11.33
C THR A 30 5.23 -1.12 -10.00
N GLY A 31 5.25 -1.82 -8.87
CA GLY A 31 5.32 -1.26 -7.51
C GLY A 31 3.99 -1.24 -6.76
N PHE A 32 2.90 -1.70 -7.36
CA PHE A 32 1.61 -1.88 -6.69
C PHE A 32 1.63 -3.12 -5.78
N VAL A 33 2.34 -3.04 -4.66
CA VAL A 33 2.62 -4.18 -3.77
C VAL A 33 1.86 -4.13 -2.45
N HIS A 34 1.25 -3.00 -2.12
CA HIS A 34 0.57 -2.79 -0.85
C HIS A 34 -0.94 -2.60 -1.07
N PHE A 35 -1.79 -3.33 -0.36
CA PHE A 35 -3.24 -3.22 -0.50
C PHE A 35 -3.87 -2.61 0.74
N HIS A 36 -4.80 -1.68 0.52
CA HIS A 36 -5.72 -1.21 1.54
C HIS A 36 -7.16 -1.60 1.19
N ARG A 37 -7.84 -2.31 2.08
CA ARG A 37 -9.30 -2.54 1.95
C ARG A 37 -10.05 -1.21 2.07
N ALA A 38 -11.15 -1.08 1.34
CA ALA A 38 -11.93 0.16 1.31
C ALA A 38 -12.69 0.44 2.62
N ARG A 39 -12.94 -0.60 3.43
CA ARG A 39 -13.64 -0.49 4.72
C ARG A 39 -12.94 -1.35 5.75
N THR A 40 -12.47 -0.73 6.82
CA THR A 40 -11.90 -1.47 7.97
C THR A 40 -13.02 -1.77 8.97
N PRO A 41 -13.32 -3.04 9.27
CA PRO A 41 -14.29 -3.40 10.29
C PRO A 41 -13.92 -2.83 11.67
N SER A 42 -14.93 -2.42 12.42
CA SER A 42 -14.73 -1.99 13.82
C SER A 42 -14.22 -3.17 14.65
N GLY A 43 -13.15 -2.96 15.43
CA GLY A 43 -12.54 -3.97 16.30
C GLY A 43 -11.36 -4.72 15.69
N GLU A 44 -10.98 -4.43 14.44
CA GLU A 44 -9.69 -4.87 13.88
C GLU A 44 -8.51 -4.38 14.72
N THR A 45 -7.48 -5.20 14.85
CA THR A 45 -6.26 -4.89 15.62
C THR A 45 -5.00 -5.11 14.79
N GLY A 46 -3.87 -4.55 15.22
CA GLY A 46 -2.60 -4.66 14.50
C GLY A 46 -2.67 -4.10 13.08
N GLN A 47 -2.11 -4.81 12.10
CA GLN A 47 -2.08 -4.37 10.70
C GLN A 47 -3.49 -4.24 10.09
N GLY A 48 -4.46 -5.03 10.56
CA GLY A 48 -5.85 -4.95 10.14
C GLY A 48 -6.50 -3.62 10.52
N ALA A 49 -6.10 -3.02 11.65
CA ALA A 49 -6.62 -1.72 12.09
C ALA A 49 -6.27 -0.56 11.15
N HIS A 50 -5.19 -0.71 10.39
CA HIS A 50 -4.76 0.26 9.36
C HIS A 50 -5.36 -0.04 7.98
N GLY A 51 -6.20 -1.08 7.87
CA GLY A 51 -6.83 -1.50 6.62
C GLY A 51 -5.90 -2.27 5.69
N HIS A 52 -4.73 -2.72 6.15
CA HIS A 52 -3.77 -3.44 5.31
C HIS A 52 -4.33 -4.82 4.92
N GLY A 53 -4.17 -5.18 3.64
CA GLY A 53 -4.72 -6.41 3.07
C GLY A 53 -6.24 -6.49 3.19
N GLY A 54 -6.78 -7.70 3.17
CA GLY A 54 -8.21 -7.93 3.31
C GLY A 54 -8.56 -9.42 3.27
N ALA A 55 -9.85 -9.72 3.33
CA ALA A 55 -10.37 -11.02 2.97
C ALA A 55 -10.24 -11.26 1.45
N LYS A 56 -10.28 -12.53 1.06
CA LYS A 56 -10.26 -12.94 -0.36
C LYS A 56 -11.36 -12.20 -1.13
N GLY A 57 -10.96 -11.43 -2.15
CA GLY A 57 -11.89 -10.70 -3.02
C GLY A 57 -12.46 -9.41 -2.42
N GLU A 58 -11.97 -8.96 -1.27
CA GLU A 58 -12.43 -7.72 -0.65
C GLU A 58 -12.06 -6.49 -1.49
N ASP A 59 -13.01 -5.55 -1.65
CA ASP A 59 -12.80 -4.32 -2.39
C ASP A 59 -11.82 -3.37 -1.69
N GLY A 60 -10.98 -2.70 -2.46
CA GLY A 60 -9.97 -1.78 -1.95
C GLY A 60 -9.12 -1.14 -3.04
N TYR A 61 -7.88 -0.85 -2.68
CA TYR A 61 -6.92 -0.17 -3.55
C TYR A 61 -5.56 -0.83 -3.44
N TRP A 62 -4.98 -1.16 -4.59
CA TRP A 62 -3.58 -1.47 -4.73
C TRP A 62 -2.79 -0.19 -4.78
N LEU A 63 -1.76 -0.09 -3.95
CA LEU A 63 -0.98 1.10 -3.71
C LEU A 63 0.47 0.90 -4.13
N ARG A 64 1.01 1.94 -4.76
CA ARG A 64 2.42 2.13 -5.06
C ARG A 64 2.91 3.38 -4.36
N HIS A 65 4.12 3.32 -3.81
CA HIS A 65 4.73 4.43 -3.09
C HIS A 65 5.95 4.96 -3.85
N PHE A 66 6.13 6.27 -3.80
CA PHE A 66 7.24 6.99 -4.41
C PHE A 66 7.94 7.81 -3.33
N ALA A 67 9.18 7.45 -3.00
CA ALA A 67 10.01 8.34 -2.21
C ALA A 67 10.39 9.53 -3.09
N VAL A 68 10.23 10.74 -2.58
CA VAL A 68 10.57 11.98 -3.31
C VAL A 68 11.80 12.69 -2.75
N ALA A 69 12.35 12.17 -1.66
CA ALA A 69 13.54 12.64 -0.98
C ALA A 69 14.29 11.45 -0.35
N GLU A 70 15.49 11.71 0.18
CA GLU A 70 16.19 10.77 1.05
C GLU A 70 15.74 10.94 2.51
N PHE A 71 15.42 9.83 3.18
CA PHE A 71 15.01 9.82 4.58
C PHE A 71 15.05 8.40 5.16
N ASP A 72 15.08 8.32 6.49
CA ASP A 72 15.00 7.06 7.22
C ASP A 72 13.61 6.90 7.85
N MET A 73 12.98 5.75 7.61
CA MET A 73 11.70 5.40 8.22
C MET A 73 11.58 3.88 8.36
N MET A 74 10.94 3.40 9.44
CA MET A 74 10.72 1.96 9.68
C MET A 74 12.02 1.12 9.62
N GLY A 75 13.16 1.69 10.03
CA GLY A 75 14.45 1.03 9.98
C GLY A 75 15.03 0.85 8.57
N LYS A 76 14.48 1.54 7.56
CA LYS A 76 14.94 1.53 6.18
C LYS A 76 15.32 2.94 5.72
N HIS A 77 16.42 3.03 4.98
CA HIS A 77 16.80 4.22 4.25
C HIS A 77 16.12 4.22 2.87
N PHE A 78 15.44 5.30 2.53
CA PHE A 78 14.77 5.49 1.25
C PHE A 78 15.53 6.46 0.38
N THR A 79 15.57 6.17 -0.92
CA THR A 79 16.10 7.05 -1.95
C THR A 79 14.98 7.40 -2.94
N PRO A 80 15.05 8.55 -3.64
CA PRO A 80 14.01 8.96 -4.57
C PRO A 80 13.70 7.91 -5.65
N GLY A 81 12.42 7.60 -5.83
CA GLY A 81 11.95 6.60 -6.82
C GLY A 81 10.79 5.75 -6.32
N ILE A 82 10.38 4.79 -7.15
CA ILE A 82 9.34 3.82 -6.78
C ILE A 82 9.90 2.88 -5.71
N VAL A 83 9.17 2.74 -4.61
CA VAL A 83 9.50 1.80 -3.55
C VAL A 83 8.79 0.48 -3.83
N MET A 84 9.54 -0.43 -4.44
CA MET A 84 9.05 -1.71 -4.96
C MET A 84 8.61 -2.72 -3.89
N ASP A 85 8.92 -2.46 -2.62
CA ASP A 85 8.78 -3.38 -1.49
C ASP A 85 8.21 -2.68 -0.25
N PHE A 86 7.46 -1.59 -0.43
CA PHE A 86 6.86 -0.88 0.69
C PHE A 86 5.71 -1.71 1.30
N MET A 87 5.95 -2.31 2.46
CA MET A 87 4.97 -3.07 3.25
C MET A 87 4.11 -4.04 2.40
N PRO A 88 4.72 -4.96 1.63
CA PRO A 88 3.97 -5.77 0.67
C PRO A 88 2.88 -6.59 1.37
N THR A 89 1.69 -6.63 0.78
CA THR A 89 0.57 -7.45 1.23
C THR A 89 0.36 -8.60 0.25
N THR A 90 0.54 -9.84 0.69
CA THR A 90 0.38 -11.02 -0.17
C THR A 90 -1.12 -11.31 -0.38
N PRO A 91 -1.67 -11.16 -1.60
CA PRO A 91 -3.05 -11.50 -1.86
C PRO A 91 -3.24 -13.00 -2.10
N PRO A 92 -4.44 -13.56 -1.81
CA PRO A 92 -4.79 -14.91 -2.22
C PRO A 92 -5.14 -14.97 -3.72
N THR A 93 -5.01 -16.15 -4.32
CA THR A 93 -5.64 -16.47 -5.63
C THR A 93 -7.15 -16.50 -5.45
N CYS A 94 -7.87 -15.73 -6.25
CA CYS A 94 -9.31 -15.65 -6.14
C CYS A 94 -10.05 -16.75 -6.89
N GLY A 95 -9.46 -17.26 -7.97
CA GLY A 95 -10.15 -18.13 -8.92
C GLY A 95 -11.16 -17.28 -9.68
N SER A 96 -10.73 -16.78 -10.82
CA SER A 96 -11.54 -16.03 -11.78
C SER A 96 -12.78 -16.81 -12.21
#